data_AF-A0A3S3P107-F1
#
_entry.id   AF-A0A3S3P107-F1
#
_cell.length_a   1.000
_cell.length_b   1.000
_cell.length_c   1.000
_cell.angle_alpha   90.00
_cell.angle_beta   90.00
_cell.angle_gamma   90.00
#
_symmetry.space_group_name_H-M   'P 1'
#
loop_
_entity.id
_entity.type
_entity.pdbx_description
1 polymer ?
#
loop_
_entity_poly.entity_id
_entity_poly.type
_entity_poly.pdbx_seq_one_letter_code
_entity_poly.pdbx_strand_id
1 'polypeptide(L)'
;ENDSTIPYSRESGLMPTRVLGDVHMKDASKNVEEDVVSAIPETSKVENARYAILASDGITDSIDTRRMCEIVKQDEYIIESVEKIFDESTRKSDFRDNQTIIGVKCSSY
;
A
#
# COMPACT_ATOMS: atom_id res chain seq x y z
N GLU A 1 -12.72 -26.86 -11.14
CA GLU A 1 -11.65 -27.04 -10.14
C GLU A 1 -11.49 -25.72 -9.41
N ASN A 2 -11.50 -25.77 -8.09
CA ASN A 2 -11.61 -24.60 -7.21
C ASN A 2 -10.35 -23.74 -7.27
N ASP A 3 -10.51 -22.50 -7.73
CA ASP A 3 -9.49 -21.47 -7.64
C ASP A 3 -9.58 -20.84 -6.24
N SER A 4 -8.92 -21.47 -5.28
CA SER A 4 -8.74 -20.97 -3.93
C SER A 4 -7.51 -20.07 -3.89
N THR A 5 -7.67 -18.74 -3.86
CA THR A 5 -6.70 -17.79 -3.27
C THR A 5 -7.10 -16.32 -3.45
N ILE A 6 -8.16 -15.82 -2.81
CA ILE A 6 -8.12 -14.44 -2.27
C ILE A 6 -9.02 -14.37 -1.01
N PRO A 7 -8.56 -13.90 0.17
CA PRO A 7 -9.34 -13.90 1.40
C PRO A 7 -10.19 -12.62 1.43
N TYR A 8 -11.08 -12.47 0.46
CA TYR A 8 -12.13 -11.45 0.55
C TYR A 8 -13.26 -12.02 1.40
N SER A 9 -13.47 -11.49 2.60
CA SER A 9 -14.80 -11.65 3.20
C SER A 9 -15.72 -10.65 2.50
N ARG A 10 -16.24 -11.04 1.32
CA ARG A 10 -17.27 -10.27 0.60
C ARG A 10 -18.45 -9.89 1.49
N GLU A 11 -18.66 -10.63 2.58
CA GLU A 11 -19.71 -10.43 3.59
C GLU A 11 -19.50 -9.20 4.48
N SER A 12 -18.27 -8.70 4.65
CA SER A 12 -17.98 -7.53 5.51
C SER A 12 -17.65 -6.25 4.70
N GLY A 13 -17.49 -6.35 3.38
CA GLY A 13 -17.05 -5.23 2.54
C GLY A 13 -15.59 -4.82 2.75
N LEU A 14 -14.83 -5.54 3.58
CA LEU A 14 -13.41 -5.28 3.81
C LEU A 14 -12.56 -5.99 2.75
N MET A 15 -11.80 -5.21 1.97
CA MET A 15 -10.79 -5.75 1.04
C MET A 15 -9.48 -6.19 1.71
N PRO A 16 -8.92 -5.48 2.70
CA PRO A 16 -7.68 -5.90 3.36
C PRO A 16 -7.89 -7.08 4.32
N THR A 17 -6.89 -7.96 4.40
CA THR A 17 -6.87 -9.12 5.31
C THR A 17 -6.13 -8.83 6.61
N ARG A 18 -5.50 -7.65 6.69
CA ARG A 18 -4.78 -7.15 7.86
C ARG A 18 -5.12 -5.68 8.08
N VAL A 19 -5.63 -5.33 9.26
CA VAL A 19 -6.03 -3.96 9.61
C VAL A 19 -5.82 -3.68 11.10
N LEU A 20 -5.48 -2.43 11.42
CA LEU A 20 -5.62 -1.89 12.77
C LEU A 20 -7.04 -1.37 12.95
N GLY A 21 -7.66 -1.60 14.10
CA GLY A 21 -9.08 -1.27 14.33
C GLY A 21 -10.01 -2.44 13.99
N ASP A 22 -11.17 -2.15 13.38
CA ASP A 22 -12.23 -3.11 13.04
C ASP A 22 -12.57 -4.10 14.16
N VAL A 23 -12.77 -3.55 15.36
CA VAL A 23 -12.96 -4.31 16.61
C VAL A 23 -14.12 -5.31 16.51
N HIS A 24 -15.14 -5.03 15.70
CA HIS A 24 -16.27 -5.92 15.48
C HIS A 24 -15.90 -7.23 14.76
N MET A 25 -14.73 -7.28 14.12
CA MET A 25 -14.17 -8.48 13.46
C MET A 25 -13.12 -9.18 14.33
N LYS A 26 -12.87 -8.68 15.55
CA LYS A 26 -11.82 -9.16 16.45
C LYS A 26 -12.43 -9.66 17.75
N ASP A 27 -11.90 -10.78 18.24
CA ASP A 27 -12.40 -11.40 19.46
C ASP A 27 -11.41 -11.19 20.60
N ALA A 28 -11.74 -10.26 21.51
CA ALA A 28 -10.88 -9.93 22.65
C ALA A 28 -10.63 -11.11 23.61
N SER A 29 -11.38 -12.21 23.48
CA SER A 29 -11.16 -13.44 24.26
C SER A 29 -10.14 -14.40 23.63
N LYS A 30 -9.71 -14.16 22.38
CA LYS A 30 -8.76 -15.00 21.64
C LYS A 30 -7.41 -14.32 21.48
N ASN A 31 -6.42 -15.09 21.02
CA ASN A 31 -5.14 -14.55 20.61
C ASN A 31 -5.29 -13.74 19.31
N VAL A 32 -4.47 -12.70 19.12
CA VAL A 32 -4.54 -11.79 17.95
C VAL A 32 -4.25 -12.54 16.63
N GLU A 33 -3.50 -13.62 16.70
CA GLU A 33 -3.21 -14.53 15.59
C GLU A 33 -4.45 -15.29 15.10
N GLU A 34 -5.50 -15.37 15.90
CA GLU A 34 -6.75 -16.10 15.62
C GLU A 34 -7.88 -15.18 15.13
N ASP A 35 -7.64 -13.87 15.04
CA ASP A 35 -8.60 -12.90 14.50
C ASP A 35 -8.86 -13.14 13.00
N VAL A 36 -10.10 -12.91 12.57
CA VAL A 36 -10.51 -13.02 11.15
C VAL A 36 -9.71 -12.04 10.27
N VAL A 37 -9.36 -10.88 10.84
CA VAL A 37 -8.54 -9.86 10.19
C VAL A 37 -7.38 -9.50 11.12
N SER A 38 -6.17 -9.84 10.70
CA SER A 38 -5.01 -9.75 11.59
C SER A 38 -4.55 -8.31 11.80
N ALA A 39 -4.16 -7.95 13.03
CA ALA A 39 -3.50 -6.68 13.31
C ALA A 39 -1.96 -6.75 13.15
N ILE A 40 -1.41 -7.94 12.89
CA ILE A 40 0.03 -8.20 12.91
C ILE A 40 0.64 -7.78 11.57
N PRO A 41 1.63 -6.86 11.56
CA PRO A 41 2.26 -6.41 10.33
C PRO A 41 3.21 -7.47 9.75
N GLU A 42 3.44 -7.39 8.45
CA GLU A 42 4.55 -8.10 7.81
C GLU A 42 5.76 -7.19 7.75
N THR A 43 6.91 -7.75 8.12
CA THR A 43 8.16 -7.01 8.20
C THR A 43 9.17 -7.59 7.23
N SER A 44 9.69 -6.75 6.33
CA SER A 44 10.82 -7.08 5.47
C SER A 44 11.92 -6.04 5.63
N LYS A 45 13.17 -6.49 5.68
CA LYS A 45 14.34 -5.61 5.74
C LYS A 45 14.86 -5.41 4.31
N VAL A 46 14.88 -4.16 3.86
CA VAL A 46 15.51 -3.77 2.60
C VAL A 46 16.79 -3.02 2.91
N GLU A 47 17.91 -3.51 2.38
CA GLU A 47 19.22 -2.87 2.50
C GLU A 47 19.58 -2.16 1.19
N ASN A 48 20.42 -1.13 1.29
CA ASN A 48 20.96 -0.39 0.13
C ASN A 48 19.90 0.34 -0.74
N ALA A 49 18.72 0.63 -0.18
CA ALA A 49 17.73 1.47 -0.84
C ALA A 49 18.22 2.93 -0.90
N ARG A 50 18.12 3.57 -2.08
CA ARG A 50 18.38 5.01 -2.23
C ARG A 50 17.15 5.86 -1.93
N TYR A 51 15.99 5.32 -2.23
CA TYR A 51 14.69 5.97 -2.06
C TYR A 51 13.68 4.95 -1.56
N ALA A 52 12.66 5.42 -0.85
CA ALA A 52 11.46 4.68 -0.54
C ALA A 52 10.23 5.50 -0.95
N ILE A 53 9.24 4.82 -1.50
CA ILE A 53 7.92 5.37 -1.80
C ILE A 53 6.91 4.62 -0.94
N LEU A 54 6.09 5.37 -0.19
CA LEU A 54 4.91 4.85 0.49
C LEU A 54 3.69 5.44 -0.20
N ALA A 55 2.74 4.61 -0.61
CA ALA A 55 1.57 5.02 -1.37
C ALA A 55 0.33 4.29 -0.85
N SER A 56 -0.81 4.99 -0.81
CA SER A 56 -2.12 4.35 -0.57
C SER A 56 -2.58 3.56 -1.79
N ASP A 57 -3.56 2.68 -1.58
CA ASP A 57 -4.29 1.96 -2.64
C ASP A 57 -4.85 2.90 -3.71
N GLY A 58 -5.42 4.04 -3.31
CA GLY A 58 -5.89 5.06 -4.25
C GLY A 58 -4.82 5.58 -5.24
N ILE A 59 -3.53 5.46 -4.91
CA ILE A 59 -2.42 5.70 -5.85
C ILE A 59 -2.11 4.43 -6.66
N THR A 60 -1.87 3.30 -5.98
CA THR A 60 -1.39 2.06 -6.63
C THR A 60 -2.40 1.44 -7.59
N ASP A 61 -3.68 1.73 -7.43
CA ASP A 61 -4.75 1.30 -8.35
C ASP A 61 -4.68 2.02 -9.70
N SER A 62 -4.08 3.21 -9.74
CA SER A 62 -3.98 4.05 -10.96
C SER A 62 -2.61 4.00 -11.63
N ILE A 63 -1.55 3.75 -10.86
CA ILE A 63 -0.17 3.69 -11.36
C ILE A 63 0.59 2.54 -10.70
N ASP A 64 1.14 1.66 -11.51
CA ASP A 64 1.85 0.49 -11.02
C ASP A 64 3.25 0.83 -10.48
N THR A 65 3.79 -0.06 -9.65
CA THR A 65 5.10 0.09 -9.01
C THR A 65 6.24 0.21 -10.02
N ARG A 66 6.15 -0.42 -11.19
CA ARG A 66 7.22 -0.37 -12.22
C ARG A 66 7.29 1.05 -12.79
N ARG A 67 6.15 1.65 -13.10
CA ARG A 67 6.05 3.02 -13.60
C ARG A 67 6.52 4.03 -12.56
N MET A 68 6.13 3.85 -11.29
CA MET A 68 6.65 4.68 -10.19
C MET A 68 8.18 4.62 -10.12
N CYS A 69 8.77 3.41 -10.21
CA CYS A 69 10.22 3.23 -10.22
C CYS A 69 10.91 3.93 -11.40
N GLU A 70 10.29 3.95 -12.58
CA GLU A 70 10.84 4.64 -13.75
C GLU A 70 10.89 6.15 -13.53
N ILE A 71 9.83 6.75 -12.98
CA ILE A 71 9.78 8.18 -12.64
C ILE A 71 10.88 8.53 -11.64
N VAL A 72 10.99 7.76 -10.55
CA VAL A 72 12.02 7.99 -9.50
C VAL A 72 13.45 7.87 -10.03
N LYS A 73 13.69 7.06 -11.07
CA LYS A 73 15.02 6.92 -11.68
C LYS A 73 15.39 8.08 -12.60
N GLN A 74 14.42 8.82 -13.10
CA GLN A 74 14.63 9.91 -14.06
C GLN A 74 14.94 11.24 -13.38
N ASP A 75 14.49 11.41 -12.14
CA ASP A 75 14.61 12.68 -11.42
C ASP A 75 15.75 12.66 -10.40
N GLU A 76 16.34 13.83 -10.18
CA GLU A 76 17.36 14.03 -9.16
C GLU A 76 16.75 14.11 -7.76
N TYR A 77 15.56 14.73 -7.66
CA TYR A 77 14.89 15.02 -6.40
C TYR A 77 13.63 14.19 -6.23
N ILE A 78 13.54 13.48 -5.11
CA ILE A 78 12.40 12.61 -4.79
C ILE A 78 11.06 13.36 -4.77
N ILE A 79 11.06 14.65 -4.41
CA ILE A 79 9.86 15.47 -4.36
C ILE A 79 9.23 15.62 -5.76
N GLU A 80 10.05 15.85 -6.78
CA GLU A 80 9.58 15.98 -8.18
C GLU A 80 8.98 14.67 -8.67
N SER A 81 9.59 13.54 -8.30
CA SER A 81 9.05 12.23 -8.64
C SER A 81 7.72 11.94 -7.96
N VAL A 82 7.58 12.31 -6.68
CA VAL A 82 6.32 12.14 -5.94
C VAL A 82 5.20 12.97 -6.56
N GLU A 83 5.48 14.23 -6.92
CA GLU A 83 4.51 15.10 -7.61
C GLU A 83 4.09 14.51 -8.96
N LYS A 84 5.03 14.02 -9.76
CA LYS A 84 4.72 13.37 -11.05
C LYS A 84 3.88 12.11 -10.89
N ILE A 85 4.17 11.27 -9.90
CA ILE A 85 3.39 10.05 -9.62
C ILE A 85 1.97 10.44 -9.21
N PHE A 86 1.83 11.42 -8.32
CA PHE A 86 0.52 11.91 -7.88
C PHE A 86 -0.30 12.47 -9.05
N ASP A 87 0.31 13.33 -9.88
CA ASP A 87 -0.30 13.89 -11.08
C ASP A 87 -0.71 12.82 -12.10
N GLU A 88 0.12 11.80 -12.31
CA GLU A 88 -0.22 10.70 -13.22
C GLU A 88 -1.39 9.86 -12.67
N SER A 89 -1.44 9.65 -11.34
CA SER A 89 -2.52 8.90 -10.69
C SER A 89 -3.87 9.63 -10.75
N THR A 90 -3.89 10.95 -10.56
CA THR A 90 -5.12 11.76 -10.59
C THR A 90 -5.73 11.85 -11.99
N ARG A 91 -4.90 11.84 -13.05
CA ARG A 91 -5.37 11.94 -14.44
C ARG A 91 -5.96 10.64 -14.98
N LYS A 92 -5.53 9.50 -14.46
CA LYS A 92 -5.95 8.17 -14.92
C LYS A 92 -7.13 7.59 -14.15
N SER A 93 -7.45 8.15 -12.99
CA SER A 93 -8.43 7.52 -12.11
C SER A 93 -9.87 7.91 -12.44
N ASP A 94 -10.66 6.94 -12.93
CA ASP A 94 -12.12 7.00 -12.92
C ASP A 94 -12.69 6.82 -11.50
N PHE A 95 -11.87 6.35 -10.54
CA PHE A 95 -12.24 6.05 -9.16
C PHE A 95 -11.67 7.08 -8.17
N ARG A 96 -12.55 7.82 -7.49
CA ARG A 96 -12.13 8.88 -6.55
C ARG A 96 -11.92 8.32 -5.14
N ASP A 97 -10.84 7.59 -4.93
CA ASP A 97 -10.37 7.27 -3.57
C ASP A 97 -9.44 8.38 -3.04
N ASN A 98 -9.21 8.38 -1.73
CA ASN A 98 -8.22 9.23 -1.08
C ASN A 98 -6.81 8.81 -1.50
N GLN A 99 -6.08 9.78 -2.05
CA GLN A 99 -4.75 9.56 -2.60
C GLN A 99 -3.70 10.17 -1.67
N THR A 100 -2.75 9.36 -1.23
CA THR A 100 -1.62 9.80 -0.40
C THR A 100 -0.35 9.11 -0.86
N ILE A 101 0.72 9.88 -1.01
CA ILE A 101 2.05 9.39 -1.38
C ILE A 101 3.12 10.13 -0.58
N ILE A 102 4.14 9.40 -0.14
CA ILE A 102 5.30 9.92 0.59
C ILE A 102 6.56 9.39 -0.08
N GLY A 103 7.47 10.29 -0.43
CA GLY A 103 8.81 9.95 -0.91
C GLY A 103 9.86 10.24 0.13
N VAL A 104 10.75 9.28 0.35
CA VAL A 104 11.84 9.36 1.32
C VAL A 104 13.16 9.17 0.60
N LYS A 105 14.11 10.09 0.81
CA LYS A 105 15.51 9.90 0.45
C LYS A 105 16.20 9.12 1.57
N CYS A 106 16.63 7.90 1.26
CA CYS A 106 17.33 7.06 2.21
C CYS A 106 18.82 7.47 2.21
N SER A 107 19.28 8.06 3.30
CA SER A 107 20.69 8.38 3.47
C SER A 107 21.50 7.08 3.51
N SER A 108 22.56 7.02 2.72
CA SER A 108 23.62 6.04 2.91
C SER A 108 24.45 6.50 4.12
N TYR A 109 24.46 5.72 5.19
CA TYR A 109 25.42 5.89 6.28
C TYR A 109 26.76 5.25 5.89
#